data_AF-A0A2V9LVC3-F1
#
_entry.id   AF-A0A2V9LVC3-F1
#
_cell.length_a   1.000
_cell.length_b   1.000
_cell.length_c   1.000
_cell.angle_alpha   90.00
_cell.angle_beta   90.00
_cell.angle_gamma   90.00
#
_symmetry.space_group_name_H-M   'P 1'
#
loop_
_entity.id
_entity.type
_entity.pdbx_description
1 polymer ?
#
loop_
_entity_poly.entity_id
_entity_poly.type
_entity_poly.pdbx_seq_one_letter_code
_entity_poly.pdbx_strand_id
1 'polypeptide(L)'
;MKLGGVFLSILLLASHAHAKDDKMVRVLLWSEQTEPRNVYPQGISGALYDHFKSVKGFEPKMAALSDPETGVSDAVLDQTDVVIWFGHQKHKDVPDAAVERIVRHVKEKGMGFIALHSSHFSKPLKALLNASGAWSSYVNFGQPEKVWVVLPQHPIAKGLEDFTIPKTEIYTEPFEVPEPEAVILEGTWETGHRNRECLVWTLGKGRLVYIRPGHEEYPIYFMPEMRRLVANATLWAAGRTHAPKNMTKRNAGPPATATGPYKKPETQ
;
A
#
# COMPACT_ATOMS: atom_id res chain seq x y z
N MET A 1 -22.24 73.84 22.48
CA MET A 1 -21.59 72.83 21.64
C MET A 1 -21.48 71.53 22.42
N LYS A 2 -22.25 70.50 22.05
CA LYS A 2 -22.09 69.12 22.57
C LYS A 2 -21.76 68.25 21.36
N LEU A 3 -20.52 67.75 21.26
CA LEU A 3 -20.15 66.72 20.29
C LEU A 3 -20.38 65.35 20.94
N GLY A 4 -21.28 64.56 20.35
CA GLY A 4 -21.45 63.15 20.67
C GLY A 4 -20.45 62.31 19.89
N GLY A 5 -19.68 61.48 20.60
CA GLY A 5 -18.84 60.45 20.00
C GLY A 5 -19.64 59.15 19.82
N VAL A 6 -19.58 58.58 18.63
CA VAL A 6 -20.10 57.23 18.34
C VAL A 6 -18.92 56.27 18.33
N PHE A 7 -18.93 55.32 19.27
CA PHE A 7 -17.98 54.20 19.33
C PHE A 7 -18.36 53.13 18.29
N LEU A 8 -17.47 52.88 17.33
CA LEU A 8 -17.58 51.74 16.41
C LEU A 8 -16.89 50.53 17.04
N SER A 9 -17.67 49.55 17.50
CA SER A 9 -17.14 48.28 18.03
C SER A 9 -16.82 47.34 16.87
N ILE A 10 -15.55 47.07 16.63
CA ILE A 10 -15.08 46.06 15.67
C ILE A 10 -15.03 44.71 16.39
N LEU A 11 -15.91 43.79 16.03
CA LEU A 11 -15.88 42.40 16.46
C LEU A 11 -14.75 41.68 15.70
N LEU A 12 -13.63 41.36 16.36
CA LEU A 12 -12.64 40.43 15.82
C LEU A 12 -13.17 39.00 15.93
N LEU A 13 -13.60 38.42 14.81
CA LEU A 13 -13.76 36.98 14.66
C LEU A 13 -12.36 36.35 14.51
N ALA A 14 -11.83 35.80 15.59
CA ALA A 14 -10.62 34.99 15.55
C ALA A 14 -10.92 33.62 14.88
N SER A 15 -10.62 33.51 13.59
CA SER A 15 -10.59 32.25 12.87
C SER A 15 -9.49 31.35 13.43
N HIS A 16 -9.88 30.34 14.20
CA HIS A 16 -8.97 29.25 14.59
C HIS A 16 -8.73 28.35 13.38
N ALA A 17 -7.79 28.75 12.53
CA ALA A 17 -7.17 27.82 11.61
C ALA A 17 -6.32 26.83 12.42
N HIS A 18 -6.76 25.59 12.53
CA HIS A 18 -5.88 24.50 12.96
C HIS A 18 -4.72 24.40 11.96
N ALA A 19 -3.54 24.91 12.35
CA ALA A 19 -2.30 24.58 11.68
C ALA A 19 -2.12 23.06 11.81
N LYS A 20 -2.40 22.34 10.72
CA LYS A 20 -2.14 20.92 10.61
C LYS A 20 -0.62 20.79 10.62
N ASP A 21 -0.05 20.23 11.69
CA ASP A 21 1.39 20.04 11.82
C ASP A 21 1.96 19.50 10.50
N ASP A 22 2.89 20.25 9.92
CA ASP A 22 3.55 19.99 8.63
C ASP A 22 4.57 18.84 8.74
N LYS A 23 4.28 17.86 9.61
CA LYS A 23 5.18 16.77 9.94
C LYS A 23 5.13 15.74 8.82
N MET A 24 6.26 15.57 8.16
CA MET A 24 6.47 14.56 7.13
C MET A 24 6.28 13.15 7.71
N VAL A 25 5.68 12.26 6.94
CA VAL A 25 5.55 10.84 7.27
C VAL A 25 6.90 10.16 7.06
N ARG A 26 7.45 9.53 8.10
CA ARG A 26 8.71 8.78 8.03
C ARG A 26 8.44 7.41 7.45
N VAL A 27 9.00 7.13 6.28
CA VAL A 27 8.71 5.91 5.51
C VAL A 27 9.96 5.06 5.44
N LEU A 28 9.86 3.80 5.87
CA LEU A 28 10.93 2.81 5.68
C LEU A 28 10.58 1.92 4.49
N LEU A 29 11.38 1.99 3.43
CA LEU A 29 11.24 1.22 2.19
C LEU A 29 12.14 0.00 2.30
N TRP A 30 11.56 -1.15 2.64
CA TRP A 30 12.26 -2.40 2.84
C TRP A 30 12.20 -3.29 1.59
N SER A 31 13.33 -3.84 1.17
CA SER A 31 13.40 -4.83 0.09
C SER A 31 14.37 -5.97 0.40
N GLU A 32 14.04 -7.18 -0.04
CA GLU A 32 14.98 -8.32 -0.03
C GLU A 32 16.09 -8.23 -1.10
N GLN A 33 16.00 -7.26 -2.01
CA GLN A 33 17.00 -6.91 -3.02
C GLN A 33 17.26 -7.99 -4.10
N THR A 34 16.23 -8.74 -4.47
CA THR A 34 16.25 -9.80 -5.51
C THR A 34 15.70 -9.33 -6.87
N GLU A 35 15.18 -8.10 -6.95
CA GLU A 35 14.60 -7.55 -8.17
C GLU A 35 15.64 -7.48 -9.32
N PRO A 36 15.26 -7.75 -10.58
CA PRO A 36 16.14 -7.63 -11.73
C PRO A 36 16.70 -6.21 -11.87
N ARG A 37 18.03 -6.07 -11.79
CA ARG A 37 18.72 -4.76 -11.78
C ARG A 37 18.60 -3.99 -13.09
N ASN A 38 18.32 -4.66 -14.19
CA ASN A 38 18.03 -4.04 -15.48
C ASN A 38 16.65 -3.35 -15.52
N VAL A 39 15.72 -3.72 -14.63
CA VAL A 39 14.41 -3.07 -14.46
C VAL A 39 14.44 -2.11 -13.27
N TYR A 40 14.94 -2.58 -12.13
CA TYR A 40 15.06 -1.82 -10.88
C TYR A 40 16.52 -1.79 -10.40
N PRO A 41 17.34 -0.83 -10.85
CA PRO A 41 18.76 -0.76 -10.49
C PRO A 41 19.02 -0.74 -8.98
N GLN A 42 18.16 -0.06 -8.22
CA GLN A 42 18.22 0.04 -6.75
C GLN A 42 17.08 -0.73 -6.05
N GLY A 43 16.48 -1.71 -6.73
CA GLY A 43 15.28 -2.40 -6.27
C GLY A 43 14.03 -1.53 -6.36
N ILE A 44 12.87 -2.11 -6.06
CA ILE A 44 11.59 -1.39 -6.01
C ILE A 44 11.64 -0.29 -4.95
N SER A 45 12.32 -0.56 -3.83
CA SER A 45 12.58 0.43 -2.78
C SER A 45 13.25 1.69 -3.32
N GLY A 46 14.21 1.58 -4.23
CA GLY A 46 14.86 2.73 -4.86
C GLY A 46 13.92 3.53 -5.76
N ALA A 47 13.11 2.86 -6.59
CA ALA A 47 12.13 3.53 -7.46
C ALA A 47 11.07 4.31 -6.65
N LEU A 48 10.65 3.76 -5.50
CA LEU A 48 9.74 4.43 -4.57
C LEU A 48 10.44 5.54 -3.78
N TYR A 49 11.71 5.35 -3.39
CA TYR A 49 12.52 6.35 -2.70
C TYR A 49 12.60 7.64 -3.53
N ASP A 50 12.95 7.51 -4.82
CA ASP A 50 13.02 8.65 -5.74
C ASP A 50 11.66 9.36 -5.88
N HIS A 51 10.57 8.58 -5.96
CA HIS A 51 9.24 9.15 -6.00
C HIS A 51 8.92 9.94 -4.73
N PHE A 52 9.12 9.36 -3.55
CA PHE A 52 8.86 10.02 -2.27
C PHE A 52 9.72 11.26 -2.06
N LYS A 53 10.97 11.28 -2.53
CA LYS A 53 11.82 12.47 -2.54
C LYS A 53 11.31 13.59 -3.46
N SER A 54 10.59 13.24 -4.52
CA SER A 54 10.03 14.20 -5.50
C SER A 54 8.72 14.85 -5.06
N VAL A 55 8.06 14.34 -4.01
CA VAL A 55 6.77 14.85 -3.53
C VAL A 55 6.86 15.28 -2.07
N LYS A 56 6.03 16.24 -1.65
CA LYS A 56 6.01 16.73 -0.27
C LYS A 56 5.32 15.73 0.66
N GLY A 57 5.70 15.77 1.94
CA GLY A 57 5.01 15.05 3.01
C GLY A 57 5.62 13.71 3.41
N PHE A 58 6.79 13.33 2.86
CA PHE A 58 7.44 12.05 3.17
C PHE A 58 8.94 12.20 3.42
N GLU A 59 9.41 11.54 4.47
CA GLU A 59 10.83 11.35 4.78
C GLU A 59 11.19 9.88 4.53
N PRO A 60 11.55 9.49 3.29
CA PRO A 60 11.86 8.09 2.98
C PRO A 60 13.27 7.72 3.46
N LYS A 61 13.40 6.48 3.94
CA LYS A 61 14.66 5.76 4.15
C LYS A 61 14.55 4.39 3.50
N MET A 62 15.68 3.82 3.08
CA MET A 62 15.72 2.45 2.57
C MET A 62 16.34 1.52 3.61
N ALA A 63 15.91 0.26 3.58
CA ALA A 63 16.47 -0.84 4.35
C ALA A 63 16.40 -2.12 3.52
N ALA A 64 17.28 -3.07 3.82
CA ALA A 64 17.32 -4.35 3.13
C ALA A 64 17.56 -5.53 4.06
N LEU A 65 17.24 -6.73 3.56
CA LEU A 65 17.52 -7.99 4.27
C LEU A 65 18.99 -8.14 4.68
N SER A 66 19.93 -7.60 3.90
CA SER A 66 21.38 -7.66 4.16
C SER A 66 21.88 -6.69 5.24
N ASP A 67 21.04 -5.73 5.67
CA ASP A 67 21.46 -4.74 6.66
C ASP A 67 21.56 -5.36 8.07
N PRO A 68 22.30 -4.75 9.00
CA PRO A 68 22.29 -5.16 10.40
C PRO A 68 20.87 -5.25 10.95
N GLU A 69 20.57 -6.35 11.65
CA GLU A 69 19.21 -6.67 12.12
C GLU A 69 18.14 -6.64 11.02
N THR A 70 18.53 -6.92 9.77
CA THR A 70 17.70 -6.85 8.56
C THR A 70 17.10 -5.45 8.31
N GLY A 71 17.73 -4.41 8.87
CA GLY A 71 17.30 -3.02 8.72
C GLY A 71 16.03 -2.64 9.49
N VAL A 72 15.57 -3.49 10.42
CA VAL A 72 14.33 -3.30 11.20
C VAL A 72 14.55 -3.50 12.70
N SER A 73 15.61 -2.91 13.23
CA SER A 73 15.83 -2.83 14.69
C SER A 73 14.76 -1.96 15.35
N ASP A 74 14.58 -2.10 16.67
CA ASP A 74 13.62 -1.27 17.42
C ASP A 74 13.90 0.23 17.25
N ALA A 75 15.17 0.63 17.25
CA ALA A 75 15.56 2.02 17.06
C ALA A 75 15.17 2.58 15.68
N VAL A 76 15.22 1.74 14.63
CA VAL A 76 14.77 2.12 13.29
C VAL A 76 13.25 2.20 13.22
N LEU A 77 12.56 1.19 13.76
CA LEU A 77 11.09 1.13 13.72
C LEU A 77 10.44 2.22 14.60
N ASP A 78 11.04 2.61 15.73
CA ASP A 78 10.60 3.75 16.55
C ASP A 78 10.69 5.09 15.80
N GLN A 79 11.57 5.14 14.79
CA GLN A 79 11.72 6.28 13.90
C GLN A 79 10.92 6.18 12.60
N THR A 80 10.01 5.20 12.51
CA THR A 80 9.25 4.89 11.29
C THR A 80 7.76 5.01 11.56
N ASP A 81 7.06 5.77 10.71
CA ASP A 81 5.59 5.85 10.76
C ASP A 81 4.96 4.75 9.89
N VAL A 82 5.56 4.44 8.74
CA VAL A 82 5.09 3.38 7.82
C VAL A 82 6.25 2.58 7.28
N VAL A 83 6.15 1.25 7.34
CA VAL A 83 7.04 0.33 6.62
C VAL A 83 6.34 -0.09 5.32
N ILE A 84 7.04 0.05 4.19
CA ILE A 84 6.64 -0.53 2.91
C ILE A 84 7.57 -1.70 2.64
N TRP A 85 6.98 -2.86 2.37
CA TRP A 85 7.69 -4.13 2.32
C TRP A 85 7.55 -4.77 0.95
N PHE A 86 8.68 -5.04 0.31
CA PHE A 86 8.79 -5.92 -0.84
C PHE A 86 9.65 -7.15 -0.52
N GLY A 87 9.12 -8.35 -0.75
CA GLY A 87 9.85 -9.62 -0.67
C GLY A 87 9.22 -10.66 -1.60
N HIS A 88 10.01 -11.64 -2.04
CA HIS A 88 9.62 -12.67 -2.98
C HIS A 88 10.31 -14.02 -2.69
N GLN A 89 11.61 -14.12 -2.94
CA GLN A 89 12.37 -15.38 -2.92
C GLN A 89 12.95 -15.70 -1.54
N LYS A 90 13.12 -14.68 -0.68
CA LYS A 90 13.87 -14.78 0.58
C LYS A 90 13.01 -14.56 1.82
N HIS A 91 11.70 -14.75 1.71
CA HIS A 91 10.76 -14.63 2.85
C HIS A 91 11.19 -15.43 4.09
N LYS A 92 11.75 -16.63 3.89
CA LYS A 92 12.20 -17.51 4.96
C LYS A 92 13.44 -16.98 5.71
N ASP A 93 14.25 -16.16 5.04
CA ASP A 93 15.52 -15.65 5.55
C ASP A 93 15.32 -14.48 6.53
N VAL A 94 14.11 -13.89 6.58
CA VAL A 94 13.73 -12.88 7.57
C VAL A 94 13.65 -13.55 8.96
N PRO A 95 14.45 -13.13 9.96
CA PRO A 95 14.43 -13.73 11.29
C PRO A 95 13.10 -13.51 12.00
N ASP A 96 12.64 -14.49 12.77
CA ASP A 96 11.34 -14.39 13.48
C ASP A 96 11.36 -13.24 14.51
N ALA A 97 12.51 -12.95 15.14
CA ALA A 97 12.66 -11.79 16.02
C ALA A 97 12.41 -10.44 15.30
N ALA A 98 12.72 -10.34 14.00
CA ALA A 98 12.40 -9.14 13.21
C ALA A 98 10.90 -9.06 12.94
N VAL A 99 10.25 -10.20 12.68
CA VAL A 99 8.79 -10.29 12.50
C VAL A 99 8.07 -9.89 13.78
N GLU A 100 8.49 -10.38 14.94
CA GLU A 100 7.93 -10.02 16.25
C GLU A 100 8.05 -8.51 16.52
N ARG A 101 9.20 -7.91 16.22
CA ARG A 101 9.40 -6.45 16.31
C ARG A 101 8.40 -5.70 15.43
N ILE A 102 8.23 -6.10 14.18
CA ILE A 102 7.28 -5.47 13.24
C ILE A 102 5.85 -5.60 13.78
N VAL A 103 5.42 -6.81 14.16
CA VAL A 103 4.07 -7.07 14.67
C VAL A 103 3.76 -6.19 15.88
N ARG A 104 4.71 -6.10 16.82
CA ARG A 104 4.60 -5.22 17.99
C ARG A 104 4.45 -3.74 17.60
N HIS A 105 5.29 -3.24 16.69
CA HIS A 105 5.22 -1.84 16.24
C HIS A 105 3.88 -1.52 15.56
N VAL A 106 3.37 -2.43 14.73
CA VAL A 106 2.06 -2.24 14.10
C VAL A 106 0.95 -2.27 15.15
N LYS A 107 0.84 -3.35 15.93
CA LYS A 107 -0.31 -3.57 16.83
C LYS A 107 -0.31 -2.64 18.04
N GLU A 108 0.84 -2.35 18.65
CA GLU A 108 0.92 -1.65 19.93
C GLU A 108 1.31 -0.17 19.80
N LYS A 109 2.13 0.18 18.81
CA LYS A 109 2.65 1.54 18.60
C LYS A 109 1.94 2.28 17.46
N GLY A 110 1.20 1.57 16.62
CA GLY A 110 0.41 2.15 15.54
C GLY A 110 1.19 2.47 14.28
N MET A 111 2.30 1.76 14.05
CA MET A 111 3.03 1.83 12.78
C MET A 111 2.17 1.28 11.65
N GLY A 112 2.19 1.94 10.49
CA GLY A 112 1.58 1.43 9.26
C GLY A 112 2.46 0.35 8.60
N PHE A 113 1.84 -0.61 7.95
CA PHE A 113 2.53 -1.64 7.16
C PHE A 113 1.90 -1.76 5.77
N ILE A 114 2.71 -1.67 4.72
CA ILE A 114 2.27 -1.83 3.33
C ILE A 114 3.02 -3.02 2.73
N ALA A 115 2.29 -4.08 2.39
CA ALA A 115 2.84 -5.24 1.70
C ALA A 115 2.62 -5.11 0.20
N LEU A 116 3.71 -5.26 -0.57
CA LEU A 116 3.69 -5.16 -2.02
C LEU A 116 3.80 -6.53 -2.68
N HIS A 117 2.87 -6.82 -3.59
CA HIS A 117 2.90 -7.94 -4.52
C HIS A 117 3.17 -9.29 -3.84
N SER A 118 4.30 -9.93 -4.15
CA SER A 118 4.76 -11.23 -3.63
C SER A 118 4.98 -11.24 -2.10
N SER A 119 4.89 -10.08 -1.45
CA SER A 119 4.88 -9.95 0.01
C SER A 119 3.62 -10.52 0.66
N HIS A 120 2.63 -10.97 -0.09
CA HIS A 120 1.54 -11.80 0.44
C HIS A 120 2.05 -13.06 1.15
N PHE A 121 3.23 -13.58 0.77
CA PHE A 121 3.88 -14.69 1.47
C PHE A 121 4.94 -14.29 2.49
N SER A 122 5.11 -13.00 2.74
CA SER A 122 6.07 -12.52 3.75
C SER A 122 5.67 -12.93 5.16
N LYS A 123 6.66 -13.29 5.99
CA LYS A 123 6.41 -13.62 7.40
C LYS A 123 5.68 -12.49 8.15
N PRO A 124 6.02 -11.20 7.98
CA PRO A 124 5.27 -10.12 8.64
C PRO A 124 3.80 -10.05 8.25
N LEU A 125 3.44 -10.14 6.97
CA LEU A 125 2.02 -10.10 6.56
C LEU A 125 1.25 -11.28 7.18
N LYS A 126 1.79 -12.49 7.08
CA LYS A 126 1.18 -13.70 7.63
C LYS A 126 0.96 -13.60 9.14
N ALA A 127 1.95 -13.10 9.88
CA ALA A 127 1.85 -12.90 11.33
C ALA A 127 0.88 -11.78 11.72
N LEU A 128 0.84 -10.70 10.94
CA LEU A 128 -0.05 -9.55 11.18
C LEU A 128 -1.52 -9.93 10.98
N LEU A 129 -1.83 -10.64 9.89
CA LEU A 129 -3.19 -11.05 9.52
C LEU A 129 -3.61 -12.40 10.13
N ASN A 130 -2.68 -13.15 10.74
CA ASN A 130 -2.90 -14.52 11.16
C ASN A 130 -3.47 -15.39 10.02
N ALA A 131 -2.76 -15.40 8.88
CA ALA A 131 -3.19 -16.06 7.66
C ALA A 131 -2.01 -16.74 6.95
N SER A 132 -2.32 -17.67 6.05
CA SER A 132 -1.34 -18.29 5.16
C SER A 132 -0.83 -17.29 4.11
N GLY A 133 -1.69 -16.33 3.72
CA GLY A 133 -1.40 -15.37 2.67
C GLY A 133 -1.32 -16.02 1.28
N ALA A 134 -1.97 -17.16 1.08
CA ALA A 134 -1.91 -17.89 -0.18
C ALA A 134 -2.95 -17.38 -1.18
N TRP A 135 -2.52 -17.10 -2.40
CA TRP A 135 -3.41 -17.08 -3.56
C TRP A 135 -3.63 -18.52 -4.05
N SER A 136 -4.77 -18.79 -4.70
CA SER A 136 -5.09 -20.14 -5.18
C SER A 136 -4.14 -20.62 -6.28
N SER A 137 -3.66 -19.70 -7.11
CA SER A 137 -2.60 -19.93 -8.09
C SER A 137 -1.97 -18.62 -8.54
N TYR A 138 -0.89 -18.73 -9.32
CA TYR A 138 -0.27 -17.62 -10.01
C TYR A 138 0.18 -18.01 -11.42
N VAL A 139 0.26 -17.04 -12.31
CA VAL A 139 0.90 -17.20 -13.63
C VAL A 139 1.50 -15.88 -14.11
N ASN A 140 2.73 -15.95 -14.64
CA ASN A 140 3.40 -14.80 -15.22
C ASN A 140 3.49 -14.92 -16.76
N PHE A 141 2.49 -14.40 -17.46
CA PHE A 141 2.49 -14.26 -18.93
C PHE A 141 2.52 -12.80 -19.41
N GLY A 142 2.76 -11.85 -18.50
CA GLY A 142 2.82 -10.43 -18.81
C GLY A 142 1.56 -9.91 -19.51
N GLN A 143 0.38 -10.39 -19.10
CA GLN A 143 -0.89 -9.94 -19.70
C GLN A 143 -1.30 -8.57 -19.12
N PRO A 144 -2.02 -7.74 -19.89
CA PRO A 144 -2.55 -6.48 -19.38
C PRO A 144 -3.59 -6.71 -18.28
N GLU A 145 -3.46 -5.97 -17.18
CA GLU A 145 -4.46 -5.91 -16.11
C GLU A 145 -5.22 -4.59 -16.22
N LYS A 146 -6.56 -4.65 -16.36
CA LYS A 146 -7.42 -3.49 -16.18
C LYS A 146 -7.71 -3.31 -14.69
N VAL A 147 -7.27 -2.21 -14.12
CA VAL A 147 -7.46 -1.87 -12.70
C VAL A 147 -8.66 -0.93 -12.56
N TRP A 148 -9.55 -1.28 -11.64
CA TRP A 148 -10.79 -0.59 -11.33
C TRP A 148 -10.72 0.01 -9.92
N VAL A 149 -10.87 1.33 -9.80
CA VAL A 149 -11.04 2.05 -8.53
C VAL A 149 -12.43 1.82 -7.91
N VAL A 150 -12.68 0.67 -7.29
CA VAL A 150 -14.04 0.29 -6.83
C VAL A 150 -14.58 1.05 -5.61
N LEU A 151 -13.71 1.77 -4.90
CA LEU A 151 -14.08 2.60 -3.75
C LEU A 151 -13.47 4.01 -3.84
N PRO A 152 -13.95 4.86 -4.78
CA PRO A 152 -13.30 6.13 -5.13
C PRO A 152 -13.32 7.17 -4.00
N GLN A 153 -14.20 7.02 -3.00
CA GLN A 153 -14.23 7.90 -1.83
C GLN A 153 -13.16 7.54 -0.78
N HIS A 154 -12.52 6.37 -0.88
CA HIS A 154 -11.47 5.98 0.05
C HIS A 154 -10.22 6.89 -0.13
N PRO A 155 -9.55 7.35 0.94
CA PRO A 155 -8.37 8.23 0.81
C PRO A 155 -7.25 7.67 -0.09
N ILE A 156 -7.08 6.34 -0.10
CA ILE A 156 -6.12 5.65 -0.98
C ILE A 156 -6.43 5.88 -2.47
N ALA A 157 -7.72 5.99 -2.83
CA ALA A 157 -8.18 6.21 -4.19
C ALA A 157 -8.05 7.67 -4.67
N LYS A 158 -7.61 8.60 -3.81
CA LYS A 158 -7.60 10.03 -4.12
C LYS A 158 -6.82 10.33 -5.40
N GLY A 159 -7.53 10.84 -6.41
CA GLY A 159 -6.94 11.24 -7.69
C GLY A 159 -6.45 10.05 -8.54
N LEU A 160 -6.96 8.85 -8.27
CA LEU A 160 -6.86 7.70 -9.17
C LEU A 160 -8.15 7.56 -9.98
N GLU A 161 -7.97 7.24 -11.25
CA GLU A 161 -9.04 6.81 -12.15
C GLU A 161 -8.75 5.36 -12.58
N ASP A 162 -9.62 4.76 -13.38
CA ASP A 162 -9.37 3.42 -13.90
C ASP A 162 -8.21 3.42 -14.89
N PHE A 163 -7.25 2.52 -14.67
CA PHE A 163 -6.02 2.47 -15.46
C PHE A 163 -5.72 1.04 -15.90
N THR A 164 -4.73 0.89 -16.77
CA THR A 164 -4.28 -0.41 -17.25
C THR A 164 -2.81 -0.56 -16.93
N ILE A 165 -2.45 -1.65 -16.26
CA ILE A 165 -1.06 -2.07 -16.11
C ILE A 165 -0.73 -2.92 -17.34
N PRO A 166 0.21 -2.49 -18.21
CA PRO A 166 0.41 -3.13 -19.51
C PRO A 166 0.86 -4.59 -19.43
N LYS A 167 1.67 -4.92 -18.43
CA LYS A 167 2.18 -6.27 -18.18
C LYS A 167 2.26 -6.52 -16.69
N THR A 168 1.69 -7.62 -16.23
CA THR A 168 1.80 -8.06 -14.85
C THR A 168 1.57 -9.55 -14.71
N GLU A 169 2.01 -10.10 -13.58
CA GLU A 169 1.68 -11.45 -13.13
C GLU A 169 0.21 -11.49 -12.67
N ILE A 170 -0.46 -12.59 -12.93
CA ILE A 170 -1.82 -12.86 -12.46
C ILE A 170 -1.72 -13.72 -11.20
N TYR A 171 -2.29 -13.25 -10.09
CA TYR A 171 -2.70 -14.12 -8.99
C TYR A 171 -4.16 -14.50 -9.16
N THR A 172 -4.63 -15.55 -8.49
CA THR A 172 -6.02 -15.99 -8.64
C THR A 172 -6.69 -16.14 -7.29
N GLU A 173 -7.86 -15.54 -7.14
CA GLU A 173 -8.73 -15.78 -5.99
C GLU A 173 -9.07 -17.29 -5.85
N PRO A 174 -9.40 -17.78 -4.64
CA PRO A 174 -9.39 -17.05 -3.37
C PRO A 174 -7.98 -16.70 -2.89
N PHE A 175 -7.85 -15.50 -2.32
CA PHE A 175 -6.73 -15.08 -1.48
C PHE A 175 -7.05 -15.36 -0.02
N GLU A 176 -6.26 -16.25 0.59
CA GLU A 176 -6.40 -16.73 1.98
C GLU A 176 -5.85 -15.67 2.95
N VAL A 177 -6.74 -14.74 3.29
CA VAL A 177 -6.58 -13.68 4.29
C VAL A 177 -7.94 -13.41 4.96
N PRO A 178 -7.98 -12.80 6.15
CA PRO A 178 -9.24 -12.38 6.76
C PRO A 178 -9.94 -11.35 5.88
N GLU A 179 -11.28 -11.29 5.97
CA GLU A 179 -12.07 -10.31 5.22
C GLU A 179 -11.51 -8.89 5.46
N PRO A 180 -11.15 -8.15 4.40
CA PRO A 180 -10.64 -6.79 4.52
C PRO A 180 -11.72 -5.82 5.01
N GLU A 181 -11.31 -4.75 5.69
CA GLU A 181 -12.23 -3.65 6.02
C GLU A 181 -12.73 -2.94 4.77
N ALA A 182 -11.89 -2.88 3.72
CA ALA A 182 -12.26 -2.37 2.42
C ALA A 182 -11.39 -2.98 1.32
N VAL A 183 -12.00 -3.11 0.14
CA VAL A 183 -11.32 -3.33 -1.15
C VAL A 183 -11.41 -2.03 -1.94
N ILE A 184 -10.26 -1.41 -2.22
CA ILE A 184 -10.19 -0.10 -2.87
C ILE A 184 -10.07 -0.26 -4.38
N LEU A 185 -9.28 -1.25 -4.82
CA LEU A 185 -9.03 -1.56 -6.21
C LEU A 185 -9.37 -3.03 -6.49
N GLU A 186 -9.91 -3.29 -7.67
CA GLU A 186 -10.07 -4.64 -8.24
C GLU A 186 -9.44 -4.69 -9.63
N GLY A 187 -8.94 -5.86 -10.02
CA GLY A 187 -8.23 -6.09 -11.27
C GLY A 187 -9.00 -7.07 -12.12
N THR A 188 -9.02 -6.87 -13.44
CA THR A 188 -9.61 -7.81 -14.40
C THR A 188 -8.67 -8.06 -15.56
N TRP A 189 -8.72 -9.28 -16.08
CA TRP A 189 -8.00 -9.70 -17.28
C TRP A 189 -8.97 -10.17 -18.36
N GLU A 190 -8.54 -10.14 -19.62
CA GLU A 190 -9.32 -10.65 -20.75
C GLU A 190 -9.69 -12.12 -20.60
N THR A 191 -8.91 -12.88 -19.82
CA THR A 191 -9.20 -14.27 -19.48
C THR A 191 -10.40 -14.46 -18.56
N GLY A 192 -11.04 -13.37 -18.10
CA GLY A 192 -12.22 -13.43 -17.24
C GLY A 192 -11.92 -13.49 -15.73
N HIS A 193 -10.63 -13.50 -15.35
CA HIS A 193 -10.21 -13.45 -13.95
C HIS A 193 -10.50 -12.07 -13.36
N ARG A 194 -10.88 -12.05 -12.08
CA ARG A 194 -11.10 -10.84 -11.30
C ARG A 194 -10.59 -11.03 -9.87
N ASN A 195 -9.85 -10.06 -9.38
CA ASN A 195 -9.18 -10.13 -8.08
C ASN A 195 -9.37 -8.85 -7.25
N ARG A 196 -9.21 -8.98 -5.94
CA ARG A 196 -9.00 -7.86 -5.04
C ARG A 196 -7.54 -7.39 -5.14
N GLU A 197 -7.31 -6.13 -5.52
CA GLU A 197 -5.97 -5.62 -5.84
C GLU A 197 -5.39 -4.71 -4.75
N CYS A 198 -6.24 -3.96 -4.05
CA CYS A 198 -5.84 -3.14 -2.92
C CYS A 198 -6.78 -3.37 -1.74
N LEU A 199 -6.26 -3.99 -0.70
CA LEU A 199 -7.01 -4.42 0.49
C LEU A 199 -6.45 -3.72 1.73
N VAL A 200 -7.32 -3.42 2.70
CA VAL A 200 -6.91 -2.77 3.95
C VAL A 200 -7.51 -3.41 5.20
N TRP A 201 -6.75 -3.31 6.29
CA TRP A 201 -7.14 -3.76 7.62
C TRP A 201 -6.67 -2.78 8.69
N THR A 202 -7.41 -2.67 9.79
CA THR A 202 -6.92 -2.08 11.04
C THR A 202 -6.44 -3.19 11.99
N LEU A 203 -5.21 -3.10 12.49
CA LEU A 203 -4.57 -4.12 13.32
C LEU A 203 -4.06 -3.50 14.62
N GLY A 204 -4.81 -3.67 15.71
CA GLY A 204 -4.51 -2.99 16.98
C GLY A 204 -4.59 -1.47 16.77
N LYS A 205 -3.48 -0.76 17.00
CA LYS A 205 -3.38 0.69 16.74
C LYS A 205 -2.89 1.05 15.33
N GLY A 206 -2.43 0.07 14.56
CA GLY A 206 -1.82 0.26 13.24
C GLY A 206 -2.76 -0.12 12.10
N ARG A 207 -2.27 0.05 10.88
CA ARG A 207 -2.99 -0.26 9.64
C ARG A 207 -2.14 -1.11 8.73
N LEU A 208 -2.77 -2.05 8.03
CA LEU A 208 -2.15 -2.83 6.97
C LEU A 208 -2.81 -2.49 5.63
N VAL A 209 -1.98 -2.24 4.62
CA VAL A 209 -2.40 -2.18 3.21
C VAL A 209 -1.69 -3.30 2.47
N TYR A 210 -2.42 -4.05 1.66
CA TYR A 210 -1.84 -4.96 0.68
C TYR A 210 -2.15 -4.44 -0.72
N ILE A 211 -1.13 -4.36 -1.58
CA ILE A 211 -1.24 -3.93 -2.98
C ILE A 211 -0.68 -5.07 -3.83
N ARG A 212 -1.54 -5.74 -4.61
CA ARG A 212 -1.15 -6.91 -5.41
C ARG A 212 -0.31 -6.56 -6.64
N PRO A 213 -0.56 -5.49 -7.42
CA PRO A 213 0.27 -5.23 -8.59
C PRO A 213 1.69 -4.79 -8.22
N GLY A 214 2.69 -5.47 -8.76
CA GLY A 214 4.09 -5.15 -8.48
C GLY A 214 5.13 -6.21 -8.85
N HIS A 215 4.89 -7.02 -9.87
CA HIS A 215 5.86 -8.03 -10.31
C HIS A 215 7.17 -7.37 -10.75
N GLU A 216 8.30 -7.88 -10.24
CA GLU A 216 9.61 -7.22 -10.30
C GLU A 216 10.22 -7.18 -11.71
N GLU A 217 9.76 -8.02 -12.63
CA GLU A 217 10.19 -8.03 -14.03
C GLU A 217 9.57 -6.88 -14.85
N TYR A 218 8.57 -6.18 -14.31
CA TYR A 218 7.86 -5.12 -14.99
C TYR A 218 8.01 -3.77 -14.28
N PRO A 219 8.12 -2.65 -15.03
CA PRO A 219 8.37 -1.31 -14.48
C PRO A 219 7.12 -0.67 -13.84
N ILE A 220 6.31 -1.45 -13.13
CA ILE A 220 5.03 -1.06 -12.52
C ILE A 220 5.20 0.12 -11.56
N TYR A 221 6.25 0.15 -10.73
CA TYR A 221 6.48 1.23 -9.75
C TYR A 221 7.07 2.51 -10.34
N PHE A 222 7.28 2.56 -11.66
CA PHE A 222 7.55 3.80 -12.38
C PHE A 222 6.27 4.47 -12.90
N MET A 223 5.13 3.75 -12.94
CA MET A 223 3.86 4.28 -13.42
C MET A 223 3.31 5.38 -12.47
N PRO A 224 2.78 6.49 -13.00
CA PRO A 224 2.20 7.57 -12.18
C PRO A 224 1.07 7.10 -11.26
N GLU A 225 0.22 6.20 -11.73
CA GLU A 225 -0.93 5.65 -11.00
C GLU A 225 -0.46 4.81 -9.81
N MET A 226 0.53 3.94 -10.02
CA MET A 226 1.09 3.10 -8.96
C MET A 226 1.86 3.91 -7.92
N ARG A 227 2.64 4.91 -8.36
CA ARG A 227 3.31 5.86 -7.46
C ARG A 227 2.32 6.62 -6.59
N ARG A 228 1.24 7.12 -7.19
CA ARG A 228 0.15 7.78 -6.47
C ARG A 228 -0.58 6.84 -5.50
N LEU A 229 -0.87 5.61 -5.93
CA LEU A 229 -1.48 4.59 -5.09
C LEU A 229 -0.65 4.33 -3.84
N VAL A 230 0.66 4.08 -4.00
CA VAL A 230 1.58 3.82 -2.88
C VAL A 230 1.72 5.05 -1.98
N ALA A 231 1.79 6.26 -2.54
CA ALA A 231 1.85 7.49 -1.75
C ALA A 231 0.57 7.72 -0.93
N ASN A 232 -0.60 7.55 -1.53
CA ASN A 232 -1.88 7.68 -0.82
C ASN A 232 -2.05 6.58 0.25
N ALA A 233 -1.65 5.34 -0.07
CA ALA A 233 -1.62 4.23 0.87
C ALA A 233 -0.72 4.53 2.07
N THR A 234 0.42 5.17 1.84
CA THR A 234 1.36 5.56 2.89
C THR A 234 0.77 6.64 3.80
N LEU A 235 0.17 7.69 3.24
CA LEU A 235 -0.52 8.72 4.03
C LEU A 235 -1.67 8.14 4.85
N TRP A 236 -2.42 7.19 4.26
CA TRP A 236 -3.49 6.51 4.97
C TRP A 236 -2.94 5.60 6.08
N ALA A 237 -1.93 4.78 5.80
CA ALA A 237 -1.36 3.84 6.77
C ALA A 237 -0.68 4.54 7.95
N ALA A 238 -0.17 5.77 7.76
CA ALA A 238 0.37 6.61 8.83
C ALA A 238 -0.70 7.14 9.81
N GLY A 239 -1.97 7.13 9.41
CA GLY A 239 -3.09 7.56 10.25
C GLY A 239 -3.50 6.48 11.26
N ARG A 240 -4.04 6.90 12.41
CA ARG A 240 -4.48 6.01 13.51
C ARG A 240 -5.99 5.75 13.58
N THR A 241 -6.74 6.11 12.53
CA THR A 241 -8.21 5.97 12.52
C THR A 241 -8.65 4.63 11.89
N HIS A 242 -9.94 4.36 11.75
CA HIS A 242 -10.42 3.26 10.88
C HIS A 242 -10.62 3.73 9.44
N ALA A 243 -10.74 2.80 8.49
CA ALA A 243 -11.31 3.14 7.19
C ALA A 243 -12.68 3.82 7.38
N PRO A 244 -13.04 4.84 6.57
CA PRO A 244 -14.37 5.42 6.64
C PRO A 244 -15.44 4.33 6.49
N LYS A 245 -16.37 4.26 7.44
CA LYS A 245 -17.48 3.29 7.39
C LYS A 245 -18.56 3.77 6.41
N ASN A 246 -19.31 2.82 5.86
CA ASN A 246 -20.48 3.06 4.99
C ASN A 246 -20.18 3.80 3.68
N MET A 247 -19.00 3.60 3.09
CA MET A 247 -18.73 4.11 1.74
C MET A 247 -19.42 3.24 0.70
N THR A 248 -20.05 3.89 -0.27
CA THR A 248 -20.73 3.22 -1.38
C THR A 248 -19.70 2.66 -2.37
N LYS A 249 -19.59 1.33 -2.42
CA LYS A 249 -18.80 0.63 -3.43
C LYS A 249 -19.45 0.81 -4.81
N ARG A 250 -18.66 1.13 -5.83
CA ARG A 250 -19.11 1.01 -7.22
C ARG A 250 -18.89 -0.40 -7.72
N ASN A 251 -19.71 -0.84 -8.67
CA ASN A 251 -19.41 -2.05 -9.41
C ASN A 251 -18.08 -1.86 -10.15
N ALA A 252 -17.20 -2.86 -10.08
CA ALA A 252 -16.01 -2.90 -10.94
C ALA A 252 -16.43 -3.21 -12.39
N GLY A 253 -15.46 -3.58 -13.22
CA GLY A 253 -15.69 -4.05 -14.58
C GLY A 253 -16.64 -5.25 -14.71
N PRO A 254 -16.67 -5.89 -15.89
CA PRO A 254 -17.54 -7.02 -16.16
C PRO A 254 -17.51 -8.09 -15.05
N PRO A 255 -18.61 -8.84 -14.84
CA PRO A 255 -18.60 -9.98 -13.95
C PRO A 255 -17.47 -10.96 -14.30
N ALA A 256 -16.90 -11.61 -13.28
CA ALA A 256 -15.92 -12.66 -13.51
C ALA A 256 -16.55 -13.80 -14.32
N THR A 257 -15.85 -14.23 -15.37
CA THR A 257 -16.26 -15.37 -16.21
C THR A 257 -15.32 -16.56 -16.07
N ALA A 258 -14.17 -16.40 -15.42
CA ALA A 258 -13.25 -17.47 -15.06
C ALA A 258 -13.20 -17.69 -13.54
N THR A 259 -13.05 -18.95 -13.14
CA THR A 259 -12.89 -19.38 -11.73
C THR A 259 -11.79 -20.44 -11.63
N GLY A 260 -11.12 -20.51 -10.47
CA GLY A 260 -10.03 -21.46 -10.25
C GLY A 260 -8.73 -21.05 -10.94
N PRO A 261 -7.69 -21.90 -10.92
CA PRO A 261 -6.36 -21.53 -11.37
C PRO A 261 -6.32 -21.11 -12.83
N TYR A 262 -5.50 -20.10 -13.15
CA TYR A 262 -5.34 -19.67 -14.53
C TYR A 262 -4.82 -20.81 -15.41
N LYS A 263 -5.53 -21.07 -16.51
CA LYS A 263 -5.09 -22.01 -17.55
C LYS A 263 -4.79 -21.21 -18.82
N LYS A 264 -3.60 -21.40 -19.38
CA LYS A 264 -3.26 -20.82 -20.70
C LYS A 264 -4.28 -21.34 -21.71
N PRO A 265 -4.84 -20.49 -22.58
CA PRO A 265 -5.62 -20.97 -23.72
C PRO A 265 -4.75 -21.96 -24.51
N GLU A 266 -5.29 -23.16 -24.81
CA GLU A 266 -4.64 -24.05 -25.76
C GLU A 266 -4.50 -23.28 -27.07
N THR A 267 -3.27 -23.14 -27.56
CA THR A 267 -3.02 -22.58 -28.88
C THR A 267 -3.72 -23.47 -29.90
N GLN A 268 -4.78 -22.95 -30.52
CA GLN A 268 -5.37 -23.55 -31.73
C GLN A 268 -4.41 -23.42 -32.90
#